data_AF-A0A2M8NM47-F1
#
_entry.id   AF-A0A2M8NM47-F1
#
_cell.length_a   1.000
_cell.length_b   1.000
_cell.length_c   1.000
_cell.angle_alpha   90.00
_cell.angle_beta   90.00
_cell.angle_gamma   90.00
#
_symmetry.space_group_name_H-M   'P 1'
#
loop_
_entity.id
_entity.type
_entity.pdbx_description
1 polymer ?
#
loop_
_entity_poly.entity_id
_entity_poly.type
_entity_poly.pdbx_seq_one_letter_code
_entity_poly.pdbx_strand_id
1 'polypeptide(L)'
;DRIEVDYAELEKIIQQLRGRNDHLDQHYNLLLSKLRDLDGNWEGKAANQFFDEMADKTLPAYRRLMHVLAQTQSGLAQVATTMRAAEEQAGN
;
A
#
# COMPACT_ATOMS: atom_id res chain seq x y z
N ASP A 1 -0.39 -31.67 -11.19
CA ASP A 1 0.53 -31.38 -10.08
C ASP A 1 1.26 -30.04 -10.10
N ARG A 2 0.93 -29.04 -10.93
CA ARG A 2 1.85 -27.86 -11.04
C ARG A 2 1.24 -26.46 -11.07
N ILE A 3 -0.04 -26.27 -10.72
CA ILE A 3 -0.59 -24.90 -10.61
C ILE A 3 -1.28 -24.63 -9.27
N GLU A 4 -1.78 -25.67 -8.58
CA GLU A 4 -2.44 -25.54 -7.27
C GLU A 4 -1.55 -24.93 -6.17
N VAL A 5 -0.23 -25.17 -6.22
CA VAL A 5 0.76 -24.60 -5.30
C VAL A 5 0.96 -23.09 -5.52
N ASP A 6 0.79 -22.59 -6.75
CA ASP A 6 1.00 -21.16 -7.08
C ASP A 6 -0.16 -20.28 -6.57
N TYR A 7 -1.41 -20.77 -6.54
CA TYR A 7 -2.54 -19.98 -6.06
C TYR A 7 -2.50 -19.70 -4.57
N ALA A 8 -2.11 -20.71 -3.77
CA ALA A 8 -2.01 -20.54 -2.32
C ALA A 8 -0.91 -19.52 -1.97
N GLU A 9 0.20 -19.54 -2.69
CA GLU A 9 1.28 -18.56 -2.54
C GLU A 9 0.85 -17.15 -2.99
N LEU A 10 0.15 -17.05 -4.13
CA LEU A 10 -0.39 -15.79 -4.63
C LEU A 10 -1.39 -15.16 -3.66
N GLU A 11 -2.31 -15.95 -3.11
CA GLU A 11 -3.27 -15.50 -2.10
C GLU A 11 -2.53 -15.02 -0.84
N LYS A 12 -1.52 -15.76 -0.38
CA LYS A 12 -0.69 -15.34 0.76
C LYS A 12 -0.01 -14.00 0.51
N ILE A 13 0.54 -13.77 -0.69
CA ILE A 13 1.15 -12.48 -1.06
C ILE A 13 0.11 -11.36 -1.07
N ILE A 14 -1.08 -11.61 -1.65
CA ILE A 14 -2.19 -10.64 -1.66
C ILE A 14 -2.58 -10.23 -0.24
N GLN A 15 -2.71 -11.19 0.69
CA GLN A 15 -3.03 -10.91 2.09
C GLN A 15 -1.91 -10.12 2.79
N GLN A 16 -0.64 -10.45 2.50
CA GLN A 16 0.50 -9.69 3.04
C GLN A 16 0.53 -8.24 2.54
N LEU A 17 0.26 -8.02 1.26
CA LEU A 17 0.19 -6.67 0.68
C LEU A 17 -0.95 -5.85 1.31
N ARG A 18 -2.11 -6.47 1.52
CA ARG A 18 -3.24 -5.84 2.21
C ARG A 18 -2.86 -5.41 3.62
N GLY A 19 -2.32 -6.32 4.44
CA GLY A 19 -1.90 -6.01 5.81
C GLY A 19 -0.81 -4.92 5.87
N ARG A 20 0.10 -4.87 4.90
CA ARG A 20 1.09 -3.78 4.79
C ARG A 20 0.44 -2.45 4.45
N ASN A 21 -0.56 -2.45 3.57
CA ASN A 21 -1.25 -1.22 3.19
C ASN A 21 -2.06 -0.65 4.36
N ASP A 22 -2.75 -1.51 5.12
CA ASP A 22 -3.47 -1.12 6.34
C ASP A 22 -2.54 -0.51 7.39
N HIS A 23 -1.36 -1.12 7.58
CA HIS A 23 -0.33 -0.60 8.49
C HIS A 23 0.22 0.76 8.03
N LEU A 24 0.43 0.94 6.72
CA LEU A 24 0.86 2.22 6.16
C LEU A 24 -0.19 3.32 6.31
N ASP A 25 -1.47 2.99 6.16
CA ASP A 25 -2.56 3.95 6.38
C ASP A 25 -2.63 4.40 7.83
N GLN A 26 -2.51 3.46 8.78
CA GLN A 26 -2.43 3.79 10.21
C GLN A 26 -1.24 4.70 10.54
N HIS A 27 -0.06 4.38 10.00
CA HIS A 27 1.14 5.20 10.18
C HIS A 27 1.00 6.58 9.55
N TYR A 28 0.41 6.67 8.36
CA TYR A 28 0.15 7.92 7.67
C TYR A 28 -0.78 8.83 8.49
N ASN A 29 -1.87 8.27 9.03
CA ASN A 29 -2.82 9.01 9.86
C ASN A 29 -2.21 9.45 11.19
N LEU A 30 -1.39 8.59 11.83
CA LEU A 30 -0.63 8.96 13.02
C LEU A 30 0.34 10.11 12.73
N LEU A 31 1.08 10.03 11.62
CA LEU A 31 2.00 11.07 11.18
C LEU A 31 1.29 12.41 10.95
N LEU A 32 0.15 12.41 10.26
CA LEU A 32 -0.68 13.61 10.09
C LEU A 32 -1.17 14.17 11.42
N SER A 33 -1.53 13.31 12.38
CA SER A 33 -1.90 13.77 13.73
C SER A 33 -0.72 14.47 14.40
N LYS A 34 0.47 13.89 14.35
CA LYS A 34 1.68 14.47 14.96
C LYS A 34 2.13 15.76 14.28
N LEU A 35 1.96 15.88 12.98
CA LEU A 35 2.21 17.13 12.27
C LEU A 35 1.25 18.23 12.73
N ARG A 36 -0.04 17.92 12.90
CA ARG A 36 -1.03 18.87 13.42
C ARG A 36 -0.75 19.27 14.87
N ASP A 37 -0.26 18.34 15.70
CA ASP A 37 0.14 18.65 17.08
C ASP A 37 1.34 19.63 17.13
N LEU A 38 2.21 19.59 16.12
CA LEU A 38 3.39 20.46 16.00
C LEU A 38 3.07 21.81 15.34
N ASP A 39 2.08 21.85 14.46
CA ASP A 39 1.67 23.06 13.74
C ASP A 39 1.19 24.14 14.72
N GLY A 40 1.74 25.34 14.61
CA GLY A 40 1.52 26.45 15.54
C GLY A 40 2.23 26.36 16.90
N ASN A 41 2.80 25.21 17.27
CA ASN A 41 3.63 25.06 18.47
C ASN A 41 5.14 25.12 18.18
N TRP A 42 5.52 24.86 16.92
CA TRP A 42 6.89 24.95 16.45
C TRP A 42 6.99 25.93 15.28
N GLU A 43 7.73 27.02 15.49
CA GLU A 43 7.84 28.13 14.54
C GLU A 43 9.28 28.41 14.12
N GLY A 44 9.41 29.18 13.02
CA GLY A 44 10.68 29.66 12.50
C GLY A 44 11.12 28.95 11.23
N LYS A 45 12.26 29.37 10.68
CA LYS A 45 12.75 28.92 9.36
C LYS A 45 12.90 27.39 9.26
N ALA A 46 13.37 26.74 10.33
CA ALA A 46 13.54 25.30 10.36
C ALA A 46 12.18 24.56 10.40
N ALA A 47 11.20 25.07 11.15
CA ALA A 47 9.85 24.53 11.17
C ALA A 47 9.21 24.61 9.78
N ASN A 48 9.29 25.78 9.13
CA ASN A 48 8.77 25.97 7.77
C ASN A 48 9.39 24.96 6.78
N GLN A 49 10.72 24.84 6.77
CA GLN A 49 11.41 23.89 5.90
C GLN A 49 10.99 22.44 6.13
N PHE A 50 10.79 22.07 7.39
CA PHE A 50 10.29 20.74 7.74
C PHE A 50 8.86 20.52 7.24
N PHE A 51 7.93 21.44 7.51
CA PHE A 51 6.55 21.31 7.05
C PHE A 51 6.43 21.31 5.52
N ASP A 52 7.23 22.14 4.84
CA ASP A 52 7.35 22.14 3.38
C ASP A 52 7.83 20.77 2.86
N GLU A 53 8.89 20.21 3.44
CA GLU A 53 9.37 18.88 3.06
C GLU A 53 8.34 17.77 3.30
N MET A 54 7.61 17.85 4.41
CA MET A 54 6.55 16.90 4.73
C MET A 54 5.41 16.98 3.71
N ALA A 55 4.99 18.19 3.33
CA ALA A 55 3.93 18.43 2.37
C ALA A 55 4.33 18.04 0.93
N ASP A 56 5.54 18.38 0.51
CA ASP A 56 5.97 18.26 -0.89
C ASP A 56 6.56 16.90 -1.23
N LYS A 57 7.23 16.26 -0.28
CA LYS A 57 8.01 15.03 -0.54
C LYS A 57 7.47 13.85 0.26
N THR A 58 7.43 13.97 1.58
CA THR A 58 7.23 12.82 2.47
C THR A 58 5.81 12.28 2.40
N LEU A 59 4.78 13.13 2.64
CA LEU A 59 3.38 12.70 2.61
C LEU A 59 2.95 12.22 1.20
N PRO A 60 3.35 12.89 0.11
CA PRO A 60 3.10 12.38 -1.24
C PRO A 60 3.78 11.04 -1.52
N ALA A 61 5.01 10.81 -1.04
CA ALA A 61 5.70 9.53 -1.19
C ALA A 61 4.95 8.39 -0.50
N TYR A 62 4.44 8.62 0.71
CA TYR A 62 3.59 7.64 1.41
C TYR A 62 2.33 7.29 0.62
N ARG A 63 1.62 8.30 0.09
CA ARG A 63 0.43 8.07 -0.74
C ARG A 63 0.76 7.29 -2.01
N ARG A 64 1.86 7.61 -2.69
CA ARG A 64 2.33 6.86 -3.87
C ARG A 64 2.63 5.41 -3.53
N LEU A 65 3.29 5.14 -2.39
CA LEU A 65 3.57 3.78 -1.95
C LEU A 65 2.28 2.98 -1.71
N MET A 66 1.33 3.54 -0.94
CA MET A 66 0.04 2.89 -0.68
C MET A 66 -0.73 2.62 -1.99
N HIS A 67 -0.70 3.58 -2.92
CA HIS A 67 -1.33 3.41 -4.24
C HIS A 67 -0.70 2.25 -5.04
N VAL A 68 0.63 2.18 -5.11
CA VAL A 68 1.33 1.10 -5.83
C VAL A 68 1.06 -0.27 -5.19
N LEU A 69 1.02 -0.35 -3.87
CA LEU A 69 0.68 -1.60 -3.17
C LEU A 69 -0.75 -2.06 -3.47
N ALA A 70 -1.71 -1.13 -3.47
CA ALA A 70 -3.09 -1.42 -3.83
C ALA A 70 -3.23 -1.86 -5.30
N GLN A 71 -2.54 -1.20 -6.23
CA GLN A 71 -2.51 -1.59 -7.64
C GLN A 71 -1.89 -2.98 -7.83
N THR A 72 -0.80 -3.27 -7.12
CA THR A 72 -0.14 -4.59 -7.16
C THR A 72 -1.08 -5.67 -6.64
N GLN A 73 -1.76 -5.43 -5.52
CA GLN A 73 -2.77 -6.35 -4.98
C GLN A 73 -3.88 -6.63 -6.01
N SER A 74 -4.40 -5.58 -6.66
CA SER A 74 -5.44 -5.72 -7.69
C SER A 74 -4.95 -6.52 -8.89
N GLY A 75 -3.73 -6.27 -9.36
CA GLY A 75 -3.14 -7.00 -10.48
C GLY A 75 -2.95 -8.50 -10.17
N LEU A 76 -2.44 -8.82 -8.98
CA LEU A 76 -2.28 -10.21 -8.54
C LEU A 76 -3.63 -10.92 -8.40
N ALA A 77 -4.67 -10.26 -7.89
CA ALA A 77 -6.01 -10.84 -7.79
C ALA A 77 -6.62 -11.13 -9.17
N GLN A 78 -6.37 -10.27 -10.17
CA GLN A 78 -6.80 -10.50 -11.55
C GLN A 78 -6.08 -11.69 -12.19
N VAL A 79 -4.77 -11.83 -11.96
CA VAL A 79 -3.99 -12.99 -12.41
C VAL A 79 -4.55 -14.27 -11.80
N ALA A 80 -4.79 -14.29 -10.48
CA ALA A 80 -5.38 -15.44 -9.78
C ALA A 80 -6.72 -15.87 -10.41
N THR A 81 -7.58 -14.88 -10.68
CA THR A 81 -8.91 -15.13 -11.27
C THR A 81 -8.81 -15.67 -12.69
N THR A 82 -7.91 -15.09 -13.49
CA THR A 82 -7.74 -15.47 -14.90
C THR A 82 -7.20 -16.89 -15.04
N MET A 83 -6.21 -17.26 -14.22
CA MET A 83 -5.63 -18.60 -14.26
C MET A 83 -6.65 -19.67 -13.80
N ARG A 84 -7.43 -19.39 -12.74
CA ARG A 84 -8.49 -20.30 -12.29
C ARG A 84 -9.54 -20.56 -13.38
N ALA A 85 -9.98 -19.52 -14.06
CA ALA A 85 -10.93 -19.65 -15.16
C ALA A 85 -10.36 -20.46 -16.34
N ALA A 86 -9.07 -20.30 -16.67
CA ALA A 86 -8.41 -21.06 -17.71
C ALA A 86 -8.32 -22.56 -17.38
N GLU A 87 -8.07 -22.90 -16.12
CA GLU A 87 -8.05 -24.30 -15.65
C GLU A 87 -9.43 -24.96 -15.70
N GLU A 88 -10.47 -24.25 -15.25
CA GLU A 88 -11.85 -24.72 -15.34
C GLU A 88 -12.29 -24.98 -16.79
N GLN A 89 -11.77 -24.22 -17.75
CA GLN A 89 -12.03 -24.41 -19.17
C GLN A 89 -11.22 -25.56 -19.78
N ALA A 90 -9.98 -25.78 -19.35
CA ALA A 90 -9.13 -26.85 -19.86
C ALA A 90 -9.45 -28.23 -19.24
N GLY A 91 -10.06 -28.25 -18.06
CA GLY A 91 -10.51 -29.45 -17.37
C GLY A 91 -11.91 -29.95 -17.80
N ASN A 92 -12.64 -29.17 -18.59
CA ASN A 92 -13.90 -29.56 -19.26
C ASN A 92 -13.63 -29.98 -20.71
#